data_AF-A0AAE4CTF5-F1
#
_entry.id   AF-A0AAE4CTF5-F1
#
_cell.length_a   1.000
_cell.length_b   1.000
_cell.length_c   1.000
_cell.angle_alpha   90.00
_cell.angle_beta   90.00
_cell.angle_gamma   90.00
#
_symmetry.space_group_name_H-M   'P 1'
#
loop_
_entity.id
_entity.type
_entity.pdbx_description
1 polymer ?
#
loop_
_entity_poly.entity_id
_entity_poly.type
_entity_poly.pdbx_seq_one_letter_code
_entity_poly.pdbx_strand_id
1 'polypeptide(L)'
;MARNPNPARITDEIWSLWERFDALEPSALLGGIYAAKPGYHNYRDALWSGDYSRAEVAADRQGPGDKAAALDLTMSAEAMRRYTTRLDVAARTRDERLYIGGVPIIREFIGTKDSRSVYCYVLTGGWPLGVGADAGPDPGRDTTHLWHLHISFIRRFVTSQDAMNRLYSVLAGESLATWRAHGSEEGDMAAAEDLWRLLFNGGYPPGVSATHNGGIDRAEIYKRFQAIQTGLTAVNASLTKIAALLAQQDDVDAEEVIAGFIAAFPLGRLAELLAAELAEGGLNPDELAQKITQALPHDQARAFLDALADAIGNRADPEGDAATSAAAAAHASAQAEG
;
A
#
# COMPACT_ATOMS: atom_id res chain seq x y z
N MET A 1 15.93 -5.22 -6.35
CA MET A 1 15.21 -4.65 -7.50
C MET A 1 16.23 -4.07 -8.44
N ALA A 2 16.16 -4.42 -9.72
CA ALA A 2 16.97 -3.77 -10.74
C ALA A 2 16.45 -2.35 -10.99
N ARG A 3 17.30 -1.51 -11.56
CA ARG A 3 16.92 -0.12 -11.85
C ARG A 3 15.97 -0.11 -13.07
N ASN A 4 14.88 0.65 -12.97
CA ASN A 4 14.02 0.97 -14.10
C ASN A 4 14.85 1.45 -15.30
N PRO A 5 14.79 0.75 -16.46
CA PRO A 5 15.68 1.02 -17.58
C PRO A 5 15.32 2.30 -18.33
N ASN A 6 14.10 2.83 -18.15
CA ASN A 6 13.65 4.05 -18.82
C ASN A 6 12.71 4.85 -17.91
N PRO A 7 13.21 5.46 -16.82
CA PRO A 7 12.38 6.19 -15.86
C PRO A 7 11.72 7.43 -16.46
N ALA A 8 12.20 7.91 -17.62
CA ALA A 8 11.54 8.98 -18.36
C ALA A 8 10.17 8.54 -18.91
N ARG A 9 9.98 7.26 -19.24
CA ARG A 9 8.77 6.72 -19.91
C ARG A 9 8.06 5.61 -19.16
N ILE A 10 8.73 4.95 -18.24
CA ILE A 10 8.23 3.83 -17.44
C ILE A 10 8.21 4.30 -15.99
N THR A 11 7.10 4.05 -15.28
CA THR A 11 7.02 4.33 -13.85
C THR A 11 7.72 3.23 -13.05
N ASP A 12 8.20 3.56 -11.85
CA ASP A 12 8.83 2.56 -10.98
C ASP A 12 7.81 1.52 -10.52
N GLU A 13 6.53 1.87 -10.43
CA GLU A 13 5.44 0.97 -10.05
C GLU A 13 5.18 -0.10 -11.13
N ILE A 14 5.09 0.27 -12.41
CA ILE A 14 4.94 -0.71 -13.51
C ILE A 14 6.21 -1.56 -13.63
N TRP A 15 7.40 -0.95 -13.43
CA TRP A 15 8.65 -1.71 -13.42
C TRP A 15 8.69 -2.73 -12.28
N SER A 16 8.28 -2.33 -11.07
CA SER A 16 8.16 -3.19 -9.89
C SER A 16 7.19 -4.36 -10.14
N LEU A 17 6.05 -4.11 -10.79
CA LEU A 17 5.14 -5.18 -11.21
C LEU A 17 5.82 -6.19 -12.14
N TRP A 18 6.55 -5.71 -13.15
CA TRP A 18 7.31 -6.58 -14.05
C TRP A 18 8.33 -7.43 -13.27
N GLU A 19 9.15 -6.83 -12.41
CA GLU A 19 10.18 -7.58 -11.65
C GLU A 19 9.58 -8.66 -10.75
N ARG A 20 8.45 -8.36 -10.10
CA ARG A 20 7.75 -9.34 -9.28
C ARG A 20 7.15 -10.45 -10.12
N PHE A 21 6.64 -10.13 -11.30
CA PHE A 21 6.09 -11.12 -12.21
C PHE A 21 7.18 -12.03 -12.80
N ASP A 22 8.33 -11.47 -13.17
CA ASP A 22 9.51 -12.21 -13.63
C ASP A 22 9.99 -13.23 -12.56
N ALA A 23 9.99 -12.82 -11.29
CA ALA A 23 10.30 -13.72 -10.17
C ALA A 23 9.22 -14.81 -9.94
N LEU A 24 7.96 -14.53 -10.30
CA LEU A 24 6.82 -15.43 -10.11
C LEU A 24 6.72 -16.50 -11.20
N GLU A 25 7.01 -16.16 -12.46
CA GLU A 25 6.83 -17.03 -13.62
C GLU A 25 8.15 -17.20 -14.39
N PRO A 26 8.87 -18.32 -14.21
CA PRO A 26 10.19 -18.53 -14.82
C PRO A 26 10.21 -18.51 -16.35
N SER A 27 9.07 -18.70 -17.02
CA SER A 27 8.98 -18.59 -18.49
C SER A 27 8.69 -17.19 -18.99
N ALA A 28 8.53 -16.21 -18.09
CA ALA A 28 8.20 -14.84 -18.45
C ALA A 28 9.40 -14.13 -19.10
N LEU A 29 9.08 -13.32 -20.10
CA LEU A 29 9.97 -12.36 -20.73
C LEU A 29 9.21 -11.05 -20.89
N LEU A 30 9.92 -9.94 -20.70
CA LEU A 30 9.36 -8.62 -20.91
C LEU A 30 9.09 -8.41 -22.40
N GLY A 31 7.81 -8.45 -22.81
CA GLY A 31 7.39 -8.14 -24.18
C GLY A 31 7.50 -6.65 -24.49
N GLY A 32 7.35 -5.80 -23.47
CA GLY A 32 7.53 -4.36 -23.57
C GLY A 32 6.62 -3.57 -22.62
N ILE A 33 7.04 -2.34 -22.29
CA ILE A 33 6.22 -1.37 -21.55
C ILE A 33 6.04 -0.12 -22.41
N TYR A 34 7.15 0.51 -22.80
CA TYR A 34 7.14 1.69 -23.65
C TYR A 34 7.48 1.37 -25.11
N ALA A 35 6.70 1.91 -26.05
CA ALA A 35 7.02 1.99 -27.47
C ALA A 35 6.39 3.26 -28.07
N ALA A 36 7.10 3.95 -28.96
CA ALA A 36 6.61 5.15 -29.66
C ALA A 36 5.61 4.80 -30.78
N LYS A 37 4.45 4.22 -30.42
CA LYS A 37 3.34 3.83 -31.31
C LYS A 37 2.00 4.37 -30.78
N PRO A 38 0.92 4.42 -31.56
CA PRO A 38 -0.41 4.73 -31.01
C PRO A 38 -0.82 3.75 -29.89
N GLY A 39 -1.68 4.19 -28.96
CA GLY A 39 -2.17 3.37 -27.84
C GLY A 39 -1.36 3.42 -26.53
N TYR A 40 -1.66 2.48 -25.62
CA TYR A 40 -1.18 2.50 -24.22
C TYR A 40 0.33 2.31 -24.03
N HIS A 41 1.04 1.69 -24.98
CA HIS A 41 2.51 1.60 -24.92
C HIS A 41 3.21 2.95 -25.06
N ASN A 42 2.51 3.98 -25.55
CA ASN A 42 3.05 5.32 -25.62
C ASN A 42 2.46 6.21 -24.53
N TYR A 43 3.12 7.32 -24.29
CA TYR A 43 2.67 8.27 -23.29
C TYR A 43 1.61 9.22 -23.87
N ARG A 44 0.66 9.63 -23.03
CA ARG A 44 -0.54 10.37 -23.42
C ARG A 44 -0.22 11.62 -24.22
N ASP A 45 0.81 12.35 -23.85
CA ASP A 45 1.15 13.64 -24.44
C ASP A 45 1.77 13.51 -25.85
N ALA A 46 2.22 12.32 -26.25
CA ALA A 46 2.65 12.02 -27.63
C ALA A 46 1.51 11.55 -28.53
N LEU A 47 0.32 11.30 -27.98
CA LEU A 47 -0.81 10.78 -28.73
C LEU A 47 -1.70 11.91 -29.26
N TRP A 48 -2.27 11.70 -30.43
CA TRP A 48 -3.37 12.54 -30.93
C TRP A 48 -4.53 12.55 -29.93
N SER A 49 -5.21 13.70 -29.77
CA SER A 49 -6.39 13.90 -28.92
C SER A 49 -7.54 12.91 -29.12
N GLY A 50 -7.67 12.29 -30.29
CA GLY A 50 -8.69 11.27 -30.59
C GLY A 50 -8.25 9.83 -30.30
N ASP A 51 -7.01 9.61 -29.87
CA ASP A 51 -6.53 8.26 -29.55
C ASP A 51 -7.36 7.63 -28.41
N TYR A 52 -7.80 6.40 -28.64
CA TYR A 52 -8.67 5.68 -27.72
C TYR A 52 -8.06 5.55 -26.32
N SER A 53 -6.74 5.39 -26.22
CA SER A 53 -5.97 5.27 -24.97
C SER A 53 -5.74 6.61 -24.26
N ARG A 54 -6.24 7.71 -24.83
CA ARG A 54 -6.16 9.07 -24.26
C ARG A 54 -7.54 9.61 -23.89
N ALA A 55 -8.55 9.35 -24.70
CA ALA A 55 -9.80 10.12 -24.66
C ALA A 55 -11.07 9.30 -24.39
N GLU A 56 -11.07 7.99 -24.61
CA GLU A 56 -12.32 7.23 -24.48
C GLU A 56 -12.73 7.06 -23.01
N VAL A 57 -11.76 6.77 -22.13
CA VAL A 57 -12.00 6.63 -20.69
C VAL A 57 -11.62 7.94 -19.98
N ALA A 58 -12.51 8.48 -19.16
CA ALA A 58 -12.26 9.74 -18.43
C ALA A 58 -11.00 9.68 -17.55
N ALA A 59 -10.76 8.53 -16.91
CA ALA A 59 -9.60 8.31 -16.07
C ALA A 59 -8.26 8.28 -16.84
N ASP A 60 -8.26 8.06 -18.15
CA ASP A 60 -7.04 8.14 -18.97
C ASP A 60 -6.55 9.58 -19.19
N ARG A 61 -7.41 10.57 -18.93
CA ARG A 61 -7.01 11.99 -18.96
C ARG A 61 -6.26 12.42 -17.69
N GLN A 62 -6.13 11.53 -16.71
CA GLN A 62 -5.48 11.78 -15.42
C GLN A 62 -4.12 11.07 -15.33
N GLY A 63 -3.39 11.32 -14.25
CA GLY A 63 -2.03 10.79 -14.06
C GLY A 63 -1.00 11.48 -14.97
N PRO A 64 0.26 11.02 -14.92
CA PRO A 64 1.35 11.63 -15.67
C PRO A 64 1.14 11.46 -17.18
N GLY A 65 1.33 12.55 -17.92
CA GLY A 65 1.13 12.56 -19.38
C GLY A 65 2.30 11.98 -20.17
N ASP A 66 3.46 11.83 -19.53
CA ASP A 66 4.75 11.45 -20.12
C ASP A 66 5.14 9.98 -19.90
N LYS A 67 4.26 9.17 -19.28
CA LYS A 67 4.46 7.75 -18.99
C LYS A 67 3.61 6.82 -19.86
N ALA A 68 4.21 5.69 -20.24
CA ALA A 68 3.51 4.56 -20.82
C ALA A 68 2.53 3.95 -19.81
N ALA A 69 1.54 3.24 -20.32
CA ALA A 69 0.45 2.67 -19.55
C ALA A 69 0.10 1.26 -20.05
N ALA A 70 1.10 0.50 -20.52
CA ALA A 70 0.93 -0.89 -20.93
C ALA A 70 2.07 -1.78 -20.41
N LEU A 71 1.80 -3.08 -20.31
CA LEU A 71 2.79 -4.13 -20.03
C LEU A 71 2.45 -5.36 -20.86
N ASP A 72 3.41 -5.81 -21.67
CA ASP A 72 3.34 -7.08 -22.39
C ASP A 72 4.19 -8.13 -21.66
N LEU A 73 3.56 -9.26 -21.32
CA LEU A 73 4.18 -10.40 -20.68
C LEU A 73 4.24 -11.55 -21.68
N THR A 74 5.41 -11.79 -22.27
CA THR A 74 5.63 -12.96 -23.14
C THR A 74 5.92 -14.18 -22.29
N MET A 75 5.26 -15.31 -22.54
CA MET A 75 5.37 -16.49 -21.67
C MET A 75 5.21 -17.78 -22.45
N SER A 76 5.49 -18.91 -21.78
CA SER A 76 5.11 -20.23 -22.31
C SER A 76 3.59 -20.32 -22.56
N ALA A 77 3.18 -21.20 -23.47
CA ALA A 77 1.75 -21.41 -23.76
C ALA A 77 0.95 -21.83 -22.52
N GLU A 78 1.54 -22.58 -21.59
CA GLU A 78 0.89 -22.96 -20.33
C GLU A 78 0.65 -21.74 -19.43
N ALA A 79 1.68 -20.93 -19.22
CA ALA A 79 1.59 -19.70 -18.45
C ALA A 79 0.59 -18.72 -19.08
N MET A 80 0.64 -18.53 -20.40
CA MET A 80 -0.35 -17.72 -21.14
C MET A 80 -1.79 -18.11 -20.81
N ARG A 81 -2.12 -19.41 -20.87
CA ARG A 81 -3.47 -19.90 -20.50
C ARG A 81 -3.78 -19.65 -19.04
N ARG A 82 -2.83 -19.88 -18.13
CA ARG A 82 -3.00 -19.71 -16.67
C ARG A 82 -3.32 -18.26 -16.31
N TYR A 83 -2.47 -17.30 -16.70
CA TYR A 83 -2.62 -15.91 -16.30
C TYR A 83 -3.77 -15.21 -17.02
N THR A 84 -4.00 -15.50 -18.31
CA THR A 84 -5.19 -14.99 -19.01
C THR A 84 -6.49 -15.48 -18.36
N THR A 85 -6.54 -16.75 -17.95
CA THR A 85 -7.72 -17.31 -17.26
C THR A 85 -7.93 -16.68 -15.89
N ARG A 86 -6.86 -16.41 -15.12
CA ARG A 86 -6.96 -15.71 -13.82
C ARG A 86 -7.57 -14.32 -13.98
N LEU A 87 -7.08 -13.55 -14.94
CA LEU A 87 -7.62 -12.22 -15.23
C LEU A 87 -9.07 -12.28 -15.73
N ASP A 88 -9.41 -13.24 -16.59
CA ASP A 88 -10.79 -13.43 -17.07
C ASP A 88 -11.76 -13.75 -15.93
N VAL A 89 -11.38 -14.68 -15.05
CA VAL A 89 -12.19 -15.02 -13.86
C VAL A 89 -12.35 -13.78 -12.98
N ALA A 90 -11.25 -13.11 -12.63
CA ALA A 90 -11.28 -11.93 -11.77
C ALA A 90 -12.12 -10.78 -12.37
N ALA A 91 -12.00 -10.54 -13.68
CA ALA A 91 -12.78 -9.51 -14.36
C ALA A 91 -14.28 -9.84 -14.38
N ARG A 92 -14.64 -11.09 -14.68
CA ARG A 92 -16.04 -11.55 -14.71
C ARG A 92 -16.70 -11.54 -13.33
N THR A 93 -15.95 -11.81 -12.27
CA THR A 93 -16.45 -11.74 -10.89
C THR A 93 -16.40 -10.34 -10.29
N ARG A 94 -15.94 -9.33 -11.06
CA ARG A 94 -15.70 -7.96 -10.58
C ARG A 94 -14.83 -7.95 -9.32
N ASP A 95 -13.76 -8.73 -9.35
CA ASP A 95 -12.80 -8.83 -8.26
C ASP A 95 -12.34 -7.42 -7.84
N GLU A 96 -12.52 -7.09 -6.56
CA GLU A 96 -12.24 -5.74 -6.04
C GLU A 96 -10.78 -5.33 -6.18
N ARG A 97 -9.87 -6.30 -6.36
CA ARG A 97 -8.46 -6.04 -6.67
C ARG A 97 -8.27 -5.39 -8.04
N LEU A 98 -9.26 -5.45 -8.93
CA LEU A 98 -9.18 -4.78 -10.23
C LEU A 98 -9.74 -3.36 -10.21
N TYR A 99 -10.15 -2.85 -9.03
CA TYR A 99 -10.81 -1.54 -8.90
C TYR A 99 -10.24 -0.74 -7.72
N ILE A 100 -10.17 0.59 -7.88
CA ILE A 100 -9.90 1.54 -6.80
C ILE A 100 -10.96 2.63 -6.84
N GLY A 101 -11.71 2.80 -5.75
CA GLY A 101 -12.82 3.77 -5.69
C GLY A 101 -13.91 3.51 -6.74
N GLY A 102 -14.15 2.24 -7.09
CA GLY A 102 -15.09 1.84 -8.13
C GLY A 102 -14.61 2.04 -9.57
N VAL A 103 -13.37 2.51 -9.78
CA VAL A 103 -12.78 2.71 -11.10
C VAL A 103 -11.83 1.56 -11.43
N PRO A 104 -11.91 0.92 -12.61
CA PRO A 104 -10.97 -0.12 -13.03
C PRO A 104 -9.51 0.35 -13.03
N ILE A 105 -8.60 -0.48 -12.54
CA ILE A 105 -7.14 -0.24 -12.58
C ILE A 105 -6.61 -0.43 -14.00
N ILE A 106 -7.10 -1.47 -14.68
CA ILE A 106 -6.77 -1.79 -16.06
C ILE A 106 -7.99 -1.50 -16.93
N ARG A 107 -7.75 -1.01 -18.14
CA ARG A 107 -8.80 -0.87 -19.15
C ARG A 107 -9.12 -2.20 -19.77
N GLU A 108 -8.10 -2.81 -20.38
CA GLU A 108 -8.23 -4.04 -21.14
C GLU A 108 -7.04 -4.95 -20.90
N PHE A 109 -7.27 -6.25 -21.06
CA PHE A 109 -6.20 -7.22 -21.24
C PHE A 109 -6.50 -8.12 -22.43
N ILE A 110 -5.45 -8.55 -23.13
CA ILE A 110 -5.54 -9.34 -24.35
C ILE A 110 -4.57 -10.51 -24.23
N GLY A 111 -5.07 -11.74 -24.42
CA GLY A 111 -4.25 -12.95 -24.29
C GLY A 111 -4.96 -14.17 -24.84
N THR A 112 -4.57 -15.37 -24.38
CA THR A 112 -5.19 -16.62 -24.81
C THR A 112 -5.49 -17.56 -23.63
N LYS A 113 -6.64 -18.23 -23.67
CA LYS A 113 -7.06 -19.25 -22.69
C LYS A 113 -6.92 -20.68 -23.21
N ASP A 114 -6.75 -20.85 -24.52
CA ASP A 114 -6.73 -22.15 -25.21
C ASP A 114 -5.52 -22.31 -26.16
N SER A 115 -4.66 -21.28 -26.25
CA SER A 115 -3.53 -21.19 -27.19
C SER A 115 -3.91 -21.22 -28.67
N ARG A 116 -5.18 -20.94 -29.00
CA ARG A 116 -5.72 -20.97 -30.37
C ARG A 116 -6.48 -19.70 -30.70
N SER A 117 -7.20 -19.17 -29.73
CA SER A 117 -8.05 -18.00 -29.83
C SER A 117 -7.46 -16.86 -29.02
N VAL A 118 -7.49 -15.66 -29.59
CA VAL A 118 -7.21 -14.41 -28.87
C VAL A 118 -8.48 -13.96 -28.17
N TYR A 119 -8.35 -13.57 -26.91
CA TYR A 119 -9.42 -13.03 -26.09
C TYR A 119 -9.04 -11.63 -25.63
N CYS A 120 -10.01 -10.72 -25.67
CA CYS A 120 -9.88 -9.36 -25.15
C CYS A 120 -10.99 -9.13 -24.13
N TYR A 121 -10.67 -8.62 -22.94
CA TYR A 121 -11.66 -8.17 -21.97
C TYR A 121 -11.48 -6.67 -21.73
N VAL A 122 -12.59 -5.92 -21.67
CA VAL A 122 -12.59 -4.48 -21.37
C VAL A 122 -13.36 -4.19 -20.09
N LEU A 123 -12.66 -3.81 -19.04
CA LEU A 123 -13.22 -3.60 -17.70
C LEU A 123 -13.99 -2.28 -17.57
N THR A 124 -13.69 -1.28 -18.39
CA THR A 124 -14.35 0.03 -18.34
C THR A 124 -15.72 0.05 -18.99
N GLY A 125 -16.15 -1.08 -19.59
CA GLY A 125 -17.20 -1.05 -20.60
C GLY A 125 -16.74 -0.36 -21.88
N GLY A 126 -17.50 -0.54 -22.95
CA GLY A 126 -17.14 -0.08 -24.29
C GLY A 126 -16.91 -1.23 -25.27
N TRP A 127 -16.78 -0.88 -26.54
CA TRP A 127 -16.60 -1.82 -27.66
C TRP A 127 -15.25 -1.54 -28.32
N PRO A 128 -14.19 -2.30 -28.05
CA PRO A 128 -13.15 -2.44 -29.04
C PRO A 128 -13.72 -3.36 -30.11
N LEU A 129 -13.95 -2.82 -31.30
CA LEU A 129 -14.14 -3.58 -32.54
C LEU A 129 -15.39 -4.48 -32.67
N GLY A 130 -16.35 -4.51 -31.74
CA GLY A 130 -17.54 -5.35 -31.98
C GLY A 130 -17.92 -6.31 -30.86
N VAL A 131 -17.03 -6.52 -29.90
CA VAL A 131 -17.23 -7.48 -28.81
C VAL A 131 -17.60 -6.68 -27.58
N GLY A 132 -18.72 -7.02 -26.95
CA GLY A 132 -19.14 -6.40 -25.68
C GLY A 132 -18.07 -6.58 -24.60
N ALA A 133 -18.35 -6.11 -23.39
CA ALA A 133 -17.49 -6.25 -22.21
C ALA A 133 -17.28 -7.73 -21.74
N ASP A 134 -17.42 -8.68 -22.66
CA ASP A 134 -17.21 -10.11 -22.49
C ASP A 134 -15.90 -10.50 -23.17
N ALA A 135 -15.04 -11.26 -22.46
CA ALA A 135 -13.92 -11.99 -23.05
C ALA A 135 -14.40 -13.11 -23.98
N GLY A 136 -15.02 -12.74 -25.08
CA GLY A 136 -15.25 -13.58 -26.23
C GLY A 136 -13.97 -13.71 -27.06
N PRO A 137 -13.90 -14.72 -27.94
CA PRO A 137 -12.89 -14.75 -28.99
C PRO A 137 -12.97 -13.47 -29.84
N ASP A 138 -11.82 -12.83 -30.08
CA ASP A 138 -11.70 -11.63 -30.89
C ASP A 138 -10.84 -11.92 -32.12
N PRO A 139 -11.45 -12.45 -33.21
CA PRO A 139 -10.73 -12.84 -34.42
C PRO A 139 -10.16 -11.63 -35.19
N GLY A 140 -10.52 -10.40 -34.83
CA GLY A 140 -10.02 -9.18 -35.46
C GLY A 140 -8.72 -8.67 -34.85
N ARG A 141 -8.30 -9.19 -33.70
CA ARG A 141 -7.06 -8.81 -33.02
C ARG A 141 -5.86 -9.57 -33.59
N ASP A 142 -4.70 -8.93 -33.49
CA ASP A 142 -3.44 -9.53 -33.93
C ASP A 142 -3.14 -10.83 -33.18
N THR A 143 -2.76 -11.86 -33.92
CA THR A 143 -2.45 -13.21 -33.42
C THR A 143 -1.22 -13.26 -32.52
N THR A 144 -0.45 -12.18 -32.43
CA THR A 144 0.70 -12.10 -31.52
C THR A 144 0.30 -12.27 -30.05
N HIS A 145 -0.94 -11.96 -29.68
CA HIS A 145 -1.48 -12.19 -28.33
C HIS A 145 -1.71 -13.67 -27.99
N LEU A 146 -1.40 -14.60 -28.90
CA LEU A 146 -1.32 -16.03 -28.60
C LEU A 146 -0.06 -16.38 -27.79
N TRP A 147 0.96 -15.52 -27.79
CA TRP A 147 2.23 -15.74 -27.11
C TRP A 147 2.64 -14.65 -26.12
N HIS A 148 1.88 -13.55 -26.03
CA HIS A 148 2.02 -12.58 -24.94
C HIS A 148 0.67 -12.09 -24.40
N LEU A 149 0.64 -11.79 -23.10
CA LEU A 149 -0.48 -11.16 -22.40
C LEU A 149 -0.25 -9.66 -22.39
N HIS A 150 -1.07 -8.91 -23.11
CA HIS A 150 -1.09 -7.45 -23.11
C HIS A 150 -1.99 -6.94 -21.99
N ILE A 151 -1.52 -6.00 -21.20
CA ILE A 151 -2.28 -5.33 -20.14
C ILE A 151 -2.23 -3.82 -20.37
N SER A 152 -3.38 -3.19 -20.57
CA SER A 152 -3.53 -1.74 -20.66
C SER A 152 -3.98 -1.18 -19.31
N PHE A 153 -3.12 -0.40 -18.65
CA PHE A 153 -3.44 0.30 -17.41
C PHE A 153 -4.22 1.57 -17.69
N ILE A 154 -5.19 1.87 -16.85
CA ILE A 154 -5.78 3.21 -16.82
C ILE A 154 -4.71 4.20 -16.37
N ARG A 155 -4.49 5.27 -17.16
CA ARG A 155 -3.35 6.18 -16.98
C ARG A 155 -3.31 6.85 -15.61
N ARG A 156 -4.47 7.04 -14.95
CA ARG A 156 -4.55 7.51 -13.56
C ARG A 156 -3.71 6.67 -12.58
N PHE A 157 -3.59 5.37 -12.81
CA PHE A 157 -3.04 4.43 -11.84
C PHE A 157 -1.61 3.97 -12.13
N VAL A 158 -0.96 4.49 -13.18
CA VAL A 158 0.40 4.05 -13.55
C VAL A 158 1.47 4.38 -12.51
N THR A 159 1.20 5.33 -11.60
CA THR A 159 2.06 5.68 -10.45
C THR A 159 1.45 5.23 -9.11
N SER A 160 0.55 4.24 -9.13
CA SER A 160 -0.08 3.71 -7.91
C SER A 160 0.51 2.34 -7.60
N GLN A 161 1.35 2.26 -6.57
CA GLN A 161 1.89 0.99 -6.13
C GLN A 161 0.80 0.05 -5.60
N ASP A 162 -0.23 0.60 -4.93
CA ASP A 162 -1.43 -0.17 -4.53
C ASP A 162 -2.10 -0.82 -5.75
N ALA A 163 -2.31 -0.07 -6.84
CA ALA A 163 -2.90 -0.62 -8.05
C ALA A 163 -2.09 -1.78 -8.65
N MET A 164 -0.75 -1.63 -8.67
CA MET A 164 0.15 -2.69 -9.14
C MET A 164 0.17 -3.90 -8.20
N ASN A 165 0.10 -3.68 -6.89
CA ASN A 165 0.04 -4.75 -5.88
C ASN A 165 -1.23 -5.58 -6.01
N ARG A 166 -2.38 -4.92 -6.21
CA ARG A 166 -3.67 -5.58 -6.40
C ARG A 166 -3.70 -6.42 -7.67
N LEU A 167 -3.19 -5.88 -8.78
CA LEU A 167 -3.07 -6.64 -10.03
C LEU A 167 -2.11 -7.82 -9.87
N TYR A 168 -0.95 -7.61 -9.22
CA TYR A 168 -0.01 -8.68 -8.93
C TYR A 168 -0.65 -9.81 -8.11
N SER A 169 -1.45 -9.48 -7.09
CA SER A 169 -2.19 -10.47 -6.28
C SER A 169 -3.08 -11.37 -7.15
N VAL A 170 -3.83 -10.78 -8.09
CA VAL A 170 -4.64 -11.54 -9.06
C VAL A 170 -3.76 -12.45 -9.92
N LEU A 171 -2.65 -11.91 -10.45
CA LEU A 171 -1.72 -12.67 -11.28
C LEU A 171 -1.06 -13.81 -10.50
N ALA A 172 -0.66 -13.60 -9.25
CA ALA A 172 -0.11 -14.61 -8.35
C ALA A 172 -1.10 -15.76 -8.06
N GLY A 173 -2.39 -15.53 -8.29
CA GLY A 173 -3.44 -16.49 -7.97
C GLY A 173 -3.77 -16.50 -6.48
N GLU A 174 -3.46 -15.41 -5.78
CA GLU A 174 -3.87 -15.21 -4.40
C GLU A 174 -5.40 -15.24 -4.30
N SER A 175 -5.91 -15.86 -3.25
CA SER A 175 -7.35 -15.87 -3.01
C SER A 175 -7.81 -14.49 -2.55
N LEU A 176 -9.04 -14.09 -2.92
CA LEU A 176 -9.59 -12.82 -2.48
C LEU A 176 -9.66 -12.72 -0.95
N ALA A 177 -9.93 -13.82 -0.26
CA ALA A 177 -9.97 -13.87 1.20
C ALA A 177 -8.58 -13.60 1.82
N THR A 178 -7.52 -14.19 1.26
CA THR A 178 -6.14 -13.94 1.68
C THR A 178 -5.75 -12.49 1.48
N TRP A 179 -6.03 -11.92 0.29
CA TRP A 179 -5.75 -10.52 0.00
C TRP A 179 -6.47 -9.56 0.95
N ARG A 180 -7.75 -9.83 1.27
CA ARG A 180 -8.51 -9.05 2.26
C ARG A 180 -7.92 -9.13 3.67
N ALA A 181 -7.40 -10.30 4.05
CA ALA A 181 -6.74 -10.47 5.34
C ALA A 181 -5.46 -9.62 5.43
N HIS A 182 -4.77 -9.36 4.31
CA HIS A 182 -3.69 -8.38 4.30
C HIS A 182 -4.23 -6.99 4.60
N GLY A 183 -5.37 -6.59 4.03
CA GLY A 183 -6.00 -5.29 4.28
C GLY A 183 -6.46 -5.07 5.74
N SER A 184 -6.67 -6.12 6.53
CA SER A 184 -6.86 -5.98 7.99
C SER A 184 -5.56 -5.75 8.76
N GLU A 185 -4.39 -6.03 8.17
CA GLU A 185 -3.06 -5.76 8.76
C GLU A 185 -2.39 -4.51 8.13
N GLU A 186 -2.58 -4.27 6.83
CA GLU A 186 -2.15 -3.09 6.05
C GLU A 186 -3.14 -1.93 6.12
N GLY A 187 -4.41 -2.14 6.51
CA GLY A 187 -5.40 -1.08 6.68
C GLY A 187 -5.00 -0.06 7.74
N ASP A 188 -4.32 -0.51 8.78
CA ASP A 188 -3.68 0.36 9.79
C ASP A 188 -2.50 1.15 9.21
N MET A 189 -1.80 0.60 8.20
CA MET A 189 -0.64 1.24 7.56
C MET A 189 -1.02 2.18 6.41
N ALA A 190 -2.05 1.86 5.61
CA ALA A 190 -2.56 2.71 4.54
C ALA A 190 -3.32 3.92 5.09
N ALA A 191 -4.06 3.74 6.20
CA ALA A 191 -4.60 4.86 6.96
C ALA A 191 -3.48 5.76 7.51
N ALA A 192 -2.35 5.18 7.96
CA ALA A 192 -1.19 5.94 8.39
C ALA A 192 -0.49 6.68 7.23
N GLU A 193 -0.41 6.09 6.02
CA GLU A 193 0.18 6.73 4.82
C GLU A 193 -0.72 7.86 4.25
N ASP A 194 -2.04 7.67 4.22
CA ASP A 194 -2.99 8.71 3.82
C ASP A 194 -3.05 9.85 4.86
N LEU A 195 -2.96 9.52 6.16
CA LEU A 195 -2.78 10.49 7.24
C LEU A 195 -1.45 11.25 7.07
N TRP A 196 -0.37 10.58 6.65
CA TRP A 196 0.93 11.20 6.36
C TRP A 196 0.86 12.17 5.18
N ARG A 197 0.17 11.81 4.10
CA ARG A 197 -0.05 12.70 2.93
C ARG A 197 -0.91 13.90 3.29
N LEU A 198 -1.91 13.72 4.16
CA LEU A 198 -2.78 14.79 4.63
C LEU A 198 -2.04 15.78 5.55
N LEU A 199 -1.21 15.28 6.47
CA LEU A 199 -0.50 16.08 7.47
C LEU A 199 0.76 16.79 6.91
N PHE A 200 1.45 16.19 5.94
CA PHE A 200 2.77 16.71 5.50
C PHE A 200 2.86 17.12 4.02
N ASN A 201 1.91 16.73 3.16
CA ASN A 201 1.88 17.14 1.74
C ASN A 201 0.69 18.04 1.38
N GLY A 202 -0.25 18.24 2.29
CA GLY A 202 -1.36 19.19 2.12
C GLY A 202 -0.93 20.63 2.35
N GLY A 203 -0.06 21.21 1.52
CA GLY A 203 0.22 22.65 1.67
C GLY A 203 1.30 23.32 0.83
N TYR A 204 2.10 22.62 0.03
CA TYR A 204 3.11 23.32 -0.78
C TYR A 204 2.66 23.55 -2.22
N PRO A 205 2.55 24.81 -2.68
CA PRO A 205 2.43 25.09 -4.10
C PRO A 205 3.68 24.58 -4.85
N PRO A 206 3.55 24.23 -6.14
CA PRO A 206 4.67 23.67 -6.89
C PRO A 206 5.81 24.69 -6.98
N GLY A 207 6.99 24.36 -6.43
CA GLY A 207 8.22 25.14 -6.66
C GLY A 207 9.17 25.37 -5.48
N VAL A 208 8.86 24.93 -4.25
CA VAL A 208 9.77 25.15 -3.10
C VAL A 208 10.56 23.88 -2.81
N SER A 209 11.89 23.91 -2.96
CA SER A 209 12.75 22.79 -2.57
C SER A 209 12.90 22.76 -1.05
N ALA A 210 12.71 21.59 -0.45
CA ALA A 210 12.85 21.33 0.98
C ALA A 210 14.33 21.30 1.40
N THR A 211 15.05 22.39 1.19
CA THR A 211 16.39 22.60 1.74
C THR A 211 16.53 24.04 2.20
N HIS A 212 15.85 24.40 3.30
CA HIS A 212 16.32 25.47 4.18
C HIS A 212 15.68 25.32 5.56
N ASN A 213 16.53 25.36 6.59
CA ASN A 213 16.27 25.45 8.03
C ASN A 213 15.91 24.13 8.76
N GLY A 214 16.95 23.38 9.13
CA GLY A 214 16.98 22.58 10.36
C GLY A 214 16.06 21.35 10.46
N GLY A 215 15.32 21.00 9.40
CA GLY A 215 14.47 19.82 9.39
C GLY A 215 15.27 18.52 9.51
N ILE A 216 14.81 17.61 10.36
CA ILE A 216 15.36 16.26 10.52
C ILE A 216 15.40 15.59 9.14
N ASP A 217 16.56 15.03 8.78
CA ASP A 217 16.78 14.34 7.51
C ASP A 217 15.73 13.24 7.31
N ARG A 218 15.08 13.23 6.14
CA ARG A 218 14.08 12.23 5.74
C ARG A 218 14.63 10.81 5.89
N ALA A 219 15.93 10.61 5.64
CA ALA A 219 16.58 9.31 5.82
C ALA A 219 16.68 8.91 7.30
N GLU A 220 16.88 9.87 8.20
CA GLU A 220 16.99 9.65 9.64
C GLU A 220 15.62 9.35 10.26
N ILE A 221 14.56 10.04 9.83
CA ILE A 221 13.18 9.73 10.24
C ILE A 221 12.79 8.32 9.79
N TYR A 222 13.09 7.97 8.54
CA TYR A 222 12.80 6.63 7.99
C TYR A 222 13.54 5.54 8.76
N LYS A 223 14.81 5.78 9.13
CA LYS A 223 15.62 4.87 9.94
C LYS A 223 15.06 4.69 11.36
N ARG A 224 14.59 5.77 12.00
CA ARG A 224 13.93 5.72 13.32
C ARG A 224 12.63 4.91 13.26
N PHE A 225 11.83 5.11 12.22
CA PHE A 225 10.60 4.35 12.01
C PHE A 225 10.87 2.85 11.79
N GLN A 226 11.86 2.51 10.95
CA GLN A 226 12.27 1.11 10.75
C GLN A 226 12.75 0.45 12.05
N ALA A 227 13.42 1.20 12.92
CA ALA A 227 13.85 0.70 14.22
C ALA A 227 12.66 0.40 15.16
N ILE A 228 11.64 1.27 15.17
CA ILE A 228 10.40 1.07 15.93
C ILE A 228 9.64 -0.15 15.39
N GLN A 229 9.49 -0.24 14.07
CA GLN A 229 8.81 -1.37 13.41
C GLN A 229 9.52 -2.70 13.70
N THR A 230 10.85 -2.72 13.61
CA THR A 230 11.66 -3.90 13.96
C THR A 230 11.45 -4.30 15.42
N GLY A 231 11.38 -3.31 16.33
CA GLY A 231 11.07 -3.53 17.74
C GLY A 231 9.70 -4.17 17.94
N LEU A 232 8.66 -3.64 17.31
CA LEU A 232 7.29 -4.16 17.41
C LEU A 232 7.17 -5.59 16.84
N THR A 233 7.83 -5.87 15.71
CA THR A 233 7.87 -7.23 15.14
C THR A 233 8.56 -8.22 16.08
N ALA A 234 9.66 -7.83 16.72
CA ALA A 234 10.35 -8.68 17.69
C ALA A 234 9.51 -8.97 18.94
N VAL A 235 8.73 -7.98 19.38
CA VAL A 235 7.77 -8.12 20.50
C VAL A 235 6.65 -9.08 20.13
N ASN A 236 6.03 -8.90 18.96
CA ASN A 236 4.96 -9.78 18.50
C ASN A 236 5.45 -11.24 18.35
N ALA A 237 6.64 -11.44 17.78
CA ALA A 237 7.24 -12.77 17.66
C ALA A 237 7.53 -13.42 19.02
N SER A 238 7.88 -12.62 20.04
CA SER A 238 8.10 -13.10 21.41
C SER A 238 6.78 -13.48 22.08
N LEU A 239 5.72 -12.69 21.88
CA LEU A 239 4.36 -12.99 22.35
C LEU A 239 3.82 -14.29 21.74
N THR A 240 4.00 -14.49 20.43
CA THR A 240 3.60 -15.74 19.77
C THR A 240 4.33 -16.96 20.35
N LYS A 241 5.63 -16.84 20.64
CA LYS A 241 6.41 -17.92 21.26
C LYS A 241 5.95 -18.21 22.68
N ILE A 242 5.64 -17.19 23.46
CA ILE A 242 5.11 -17.33 24.82
C ILE A 242 3.75 -18.03 24.78
N ALA A 243 2.83 -17.58 23.92
CA ALA A 243 1.53 -18.23 23.74
C ALA A 243 1.67 -19.71 23.33
N ALA A 244 2.60 -20.04 22.43
CA ALA A 244 2.86 -21.41 22.01
C ALA A 244 3.47 -22.31 23.12
N LEU A 245 4.25 -21.73 24.04
CA LEU A 245 4.80 -22.45 25.20
C LEU A 245 3.73 -22.66 26.29
N LEU A 246 2.86 -21.68 26.48
CA LEU A 246 1.75 -21.76 27.45
C LEU A 246 0.69 -22.77 27.00
N ALA A 247 0.41 -22.85 25.70
CA ALA A 247 -0.50 -23.85 25.14
C ALA A 247 -0.04 -25.32 25.31
N GLN A 248 1.20 -25.55 25.76
CA GLN A 248 1.76 -26.89 26.05
C GLN A 248 1.70 -27.24 27.55
N GLN A 249 1.14 -26.37 28.39
CA GLN A 249 1.00 -26.59 29.83
C GLN A 249 -0.49 -26.69 30.18
N ASP A 250 -0.92 -27.85 30.68
CA ASP A 250 -2.34 -28.14 30.96
C ASP A 250 -2.94 -27.30 32.11
N ASP A 251 -2.10 -26.62 32.91
CA ASP A 251 -2.49 -25.88 34.13
C ASP A 251 -2.17 -24.37 34.08
N VAL A 252 -1.92 -23.80 32.89
CA VAL A 252 -1.59 -22.37 32.76
C VAL A 252 -2.69 -21.64 32.02
N ASP A 253 -3.33 -20.69 32.69
CA ASP A 253 -4.24 -19.74 32.07
C ASP A 253 -3.42 -18.81 31.16
N ALA A 254 -3.46 -19.11 29.86
CA ALA A 254 -2.71 -18.37 28.85
C ALA A 254 -3.14 -16.89 28.79
N GLU A 255 -4.40 -16.57 29.13
CA GLU A 255 -4.87 -15.19 29.16
C GLU A 255 -4.28 -14.43 30.36
N GLU A 256 -4.19 -15.05 31.54
CA GLU A 256 -3.58 -14.44 32.74
C GLU A 256 -2.07 -14.18 32.55
N VAL A 257 -1.35 -15.09 31.89
CA VAL A 257 0.09 -14.90 31.62
C VAL A 257 0.33 -13.88 30.50
N ILE A 258 -0.49 -13.85 29.45
CA ILE A 258 -0.42 -12.80 28.42
C ILE A 258 -0.73 -11.44 29.03
N ALA A 259 -1.75 -11.34 29.90
CA ALA A 259 -2.06 -10.13 30.65
C ALA A 259 -0.90 -9.73 31.57
N GLY A 260 -0.28 -10.67 32.29
CA GLY A 260 0.89 -10.43 33.13
C GLY A 260 2.13 -10.00 32.33
N PHE A 261 2.32 -10.52 31.12
CA PHE A 261 3.42 -10.13 30.24
C PHE A 261 3.19 -8.75 29.60
N ILE A 262 1.96 -8.43 29.19
CA ILE A 262 1.59 -7.08 28.72
C ILE A 262 1.75 -6.07 29.86
N ALA A 263 1.37 -6.44 31.09
CA ALA A 263 1.60 -5.63 32.29
C ALA A 263 3.09 -5.51 32.68
N ALA A 264 3.92 -6.49 32.33
CA ALA A 264 5.38 -6.49 32.56
C ALA A 264 6.19 -5.93 31.38
N PHE A 265 5.53 -5.65 30.25
CA PHE A 265 6.13 -4.88 29.16
C PHE A 265 6.48 -3.50 29.72
N PRO A 266 7.69 -2.97 29.51
CA PRO A 266 8.10 -1.75 30.18
C PRO A 266 7.39 -0.56 29.51
N LEU A 267 6.12 -0.34 29.87
CA LEU A 267 5.32 0.82 29.50
C LEU A 267 6.11 2.09 29.80
N GLY A 268 6.91 2.09 30.87
CA GLY A 268 7.87 3.16 31.19
C GLY A 268 8.86 3.49 30.06
N ARG A 269 9.36 2.51 29.30
CA ARG A 269 10.30 2.79 28.20
C ARG A 269 9.62 3.33 26.95
N LEU A 270 8.38 2.91 26.69
CA LEU A 270 7.57 3.49 25.62
C LEU A 270 7.11 4.92 25.99
N ALA A 271 6.72 5.10 27.25
CA ALA A 271 6.42 6.40 27.85
C ALA A 271 7.61 7.36 27.79
N GLU A 272 8.83 6.91 28.10
CA GLU A 272 10.05 7.71 27.99
C GLU A 272 10.37 8.15 26.55
N LEU A 273 10.09 7.30 25.56
CA LEU A 273 10.27 7.63 24.14
C LEU A 273 9.23 8.65 23.67
N LEU A 274 7.97 8.47 24.05
CA LEU A 274 6.89 9.41 23.72
C LEU A 274 7.03 10.74 24.47
N ALA A 275 7.52 10.74 25.70
CA ALA A 275 7.84 11.94 26.45
C ALA A 275 8.92 12.78 25.77
N ALA A 276 9.89 12.15 25.11
CA ALA A 276 10.91 12.84 24.31
C ALA A 276 10.29 13.57 23.11
N GLU A 277 9.43 12.89 22.35
CA GLU A 277 8.77 13.45 21.17
C GLU A 277 7.76 14.56 21.52
N LEU A 278 7.06 14.43 22.66
CA LEU A 278 6.19 15.48 23.20
C LEU A 278 6.99 16.73 23.61
N ALA A 279 8.16 16.55 24.23
CA ALA A 279 9.03 17.67 24.62
C ALA A 279 9.62 18.42 23.41
N GLU A 280 9.79 17.73 22.28
CA GLU A 280 10.23 18.32 21.01
C GLU A 280 9.09 19.01 20.24
N GLY A 281 7.86 19.02 20.78
CA GLY A 281 6.70 19.72 20.20
C GLY A 281 6.06 19.02 19.00
N GLY A 282 6.41 17.75 18.75
CA GLY A 282 5.94 16.98 17.61
C GLY A 282 4.53 16.38 17.77
N LEU A 283 3.98 16.38 18.99
CA LEU A 283 2.72 15.72 19.30
C LEU A 283 1.83 16.59 20.20
N ASN A 284 0.52 16.61 19.93
CA ASN A 284 -0.46 17.23 20.81
C ASN A 284 -0.79 16.25 21.96
N PRO A 285 -0.55 16.63 23.24
CA PRO A 285 -0.79 15.73 24.38
C PRO A 285 -2.24 15.26 24.53
N ASP A 286 -3.21 16.14 24.26
CA ASP A 286 -4.64 15.83 24.42
C ASP A 286 -5.10 14.82 23.37
N GLU A 287 -4.62 14.99 22.13
CA GLU A 287 -4.92 14.07 21.03
C GLU A 287 -4.28 12.70 21.25
N LEU A 288 -3.04 12.67 21.75
CA LEU A 288 -2.34 11.43 22.10
C LEU A 288 -3.08 10.69 23.22
N ALA A 289 -3.49 11.39 24.28
CA ALA A 289 -4.22 10.79 25.38
C ALA A 289 -5.58 10.22 24.94
N GLN A 290 -6.32 10.95 24.11
CA GLN A 290 -7.59 10.47 23.56
C GLN A 290 -7.40 9.18 22.75
N LYS A 291 -6.35 9.10 21.95
CA LYS A 291 -6.02 7.91 21.15
C LYS A 291 -5.59 6.72 21.99
N ILE A 292 -4.83 6.95 23.06
CA ILE A 292 -4.44 5.89 24.02
C ILE A 292 -5.67 5.32 24.71
N THR A 293 -6.58 6.17 25.18
CA THR A 293 -7.84 5.74 25.84
C THR A 293 -8.79 5.01 24.88
N GLN A 294 -8.73 5.28 23.58
CA GLN A 294 -9.49 4.54 22.56
C GLN A 294 -8.87 3.18 22.22
N ALA A 295 -7.55 3.06 22.31
CA ALA A 295 -6.80 1.89 21.86
C ALA A 295 -6.60 0.83 22.96
N LEU A 296 -6.66 1.22 24.23
CA LEU A 296 -6.37 0.34 25.36
C LEU A 296 -7.59 0.20 26.29
N PRO A 297 -7.75 -0.95 26.97
CA PRO A 297 -8.64 -1.07 28.13
C PRO A 297 -8.36 0.04 29.16
N HIS A 298 -9.40 0.48 29.86
CA HIS A 298 -9.38 1.68 30.73
C HIS A 298 -8.23 1.68 31.77
N ASP A 299 -8.01 0.54 32.42
CA ASP A 299 -6.96 0.32 33.41
C ASP A 299 -5.55 0.39 32.80
N GLN A 300 -5.38 -0.12 31.58
CA GLN A 300 -4.11 -0.09 30.85
C GLN A 300 -3.82 1.31 30.27
N ALA A 301 -4.84 1.98 29.72
CA ALA A 301 -4.73 3.37 29.27
C ALA A 301 -4.30 4.29 30.41
N ARG A 302 -4.89 4.11 31.60
CA ARG A 302 -4.54 4.86 32.80
C ARG A 302 -3.08 4.62 33.20
N ALA A 303 -2.68 3.37 33.38
CA ALA A 303 -1.31 3.04 33.79
C ALA A 303 -0.26 3.58 32.79
N PHE A 304 -0.60 3.61 31.50
CA PHE A 304 0.27 4.15 30.47
C PHE A 304 0.39 5.68 30.53
N LEU A 305 -0.74 6.38 30.71
CA LEU A 305 -0.76 7.84 30.82
C LEU A 305 -0.07 8.33 32.10
N ASP A 306 -0.21 7.60 33.21
CA ASP A 306 0.51 7.87 34.46
C ASP A 306 2.02 7.72 34.26
N ALA A 307 2.48 6.64 33.63
CA ALA A 307 3.89 6.43 33.31
C ALA A 307 4.44 7.51 32.33
N LEU A 308 3.62 7.97 31.39
CA LEU A 308 3.96 9.05 30.47
C LEU A 308 4.09 10.40 31.19
N ALA A 309 3.16 10.71 32.09
CA ALA A 309 3.21 11.91 32.92
C ALA A 309 4.47 11.94 33.80
N ASP A 310 4.79 10.81 34.44
CA ASP A 310 6.01 10.65 35.26
C ASP A 310 7.28 10.82 34.42
N ALA A 311 7.32 10.24 33.21
CA ALA A 311 8.46 10.36 32.30
C ALA A 311 8.66 11.80 31.79
N ILE A 312 7.58 12.56 31.59
CA ILE A 312 7.62 13.98 31.24
C ILE A 312 8.12 14.80 32.45
N GLY A 313 7.59 14.54 33.64
CA GLY A 313 7.96 15.22 34.88
C GLY A 313 9.44 15.04 35.26
N ASN A 314 9.98 13.82 35.06
CA ASN A 314 11.38 13.51 35.33
C ASN A 314 12.36 14.13 34.32
N ARG A 315 11.89 14.65 33.18
CA ARG A 315 12.71 15.32 32.14
C ARG A 315 12.68 16.85 32.23
N ALA A 316 11.81 17.44 33.02
CA ALA A 316 11.76 18.89 33.18
C ALA A 316 12.98 19.38 33.97
N ASP A 317 13.87 20.12 33.31
CA ASP A 317 14.91 20.93 33.94
C ASP A 317 14.20 21.95 34.86
N PRO A 318 14.62 22.18 36.13
CA PRO A 318 13.88 23.02 37.08
C PRO A 318 13.72 24.50 36.69
N GLU A 319 14.21 24.92 35.51
CA GLU A 319 14.21 26.31 35.06
C GLU A 319 13.48 26.58 33.70
N GLY A 320 12.77 25.61 33.11
CA GLY A 320 12.12 25.78 31.80
C GLY A 320 10.62 25.41 31.76
N ASP A 321 9.90 26.01 30.80
CA ASP A 321 8.43 26.04 30.53
C ASP A 321 7.71 24.65 30.41
N ALA A 322 7.88 23.76 31.39
CA ALA A 322 7.29 22.41 31.46
C ALA A 322 5.86 22.39 32.05
N ALA A 323 5.32 23.54 32.44
CA ALA A 323 4.02 23.65 33.08
C ALA A 323 2.86 23.27 32.15
N THR A 324 3.01 23.47 30.84
CA THR A 324 1.94 23.26 29.84
C THR A 324 1.74 21.80 29.46
N SER A 325 2.81 20.99 29.42
CA SER A 325 2.75 19.57 29.05
C SER A 325 2.35 18.68 30.23
N ALA A 326 2.81 18.99 31.45
CA ALA A 326 2.38 18.31 32.67
C ALA A 326 0.90 18.58 32.99
N ALA A 327 0.41 19.80 32.74
CA ALA A 327 -0.99 20.16 32.92
C ALA A 327 -1.91 19.40 31.95
N ALA A 328 -1.49 19.17 30.71
CA ALA A 328 -2.27 18.42 29.73
C ALA A 328 -2.36 16.91 30.08
N ALA A 329 -1.25 16.30 30.53
CA ALA A 329 -1.26 14.91 30.99
C ALA A 329 -2.11 14.72 32.26
N ALA A 330 -2.03 15.65 33.23
CA ALA A 330 -2.88 15.64 34.41
C ALA A 330 -4.36 15.89 34.07
N HIS A 331 -4.66 16.74 33.09
CA HIS A 331 -6.02 16.98 32.61
C HIS A 331 -6.61 15.75 31.93
N ALA A 332 -5.82 15.05 31.11
CA ALA A 332 -6.21 13.79 30.47
C ALA A 332 -6.46 12.66 31.49
N SER A 333 -5.61 12.54 32.52
CA SER A 333 -5.84 11.60 33.61
C SER A 333 -7.14 11.89 34.37
N ALA A 334 -7.46 13.17 34.60
CA ALA A 334 -8.70 13.57 35.28
C ALA A 334 -9.95 13.34 34.41
N GLN A 335 -9.85 13.47 33.08
CA GLN A 335 -10.95 13.15 32.15
C GLN A 335 -11.25 11.65 32.07
N ALA A 336 -10.28 10.78 32.37
CA ALA A 336 -10.49 9.33 32.43
C ALA A 336 -11.24 8.87 33.69
N GLU A 337 -11.45 9.74 34.69
CA GLU A 337 -12.17 9.42 35.95
C GLU A 337 -13.68 9.69 35.90
N GLY A 338 -14.18 10.36 34.84
CA GLY A 338 -15.61 10.67 34.63
C GLY A 338 -16.26 9.79 33.58
#